data_AF-A0A8J4YKI9-F1
#
_entry.id   AF-A0A8J4YKI9-F1
#
_cell.length_a   1.000
_cell.length_b   1.000
_cell.length_c   1.000
_cell.angle_alpha   90.00
_cell.angle_beta   90.00
_cell.angle_gamma   90.00
#
_symmetry.space_group_name_H-M   'P 1'
#
loop_
_entity.id
_entity.type
_entity.pdbx_description
1 polymer ?
#
loop_
_entity_poly.entity_id
_entity_poly.type
_entity_poly.pdbx_seq_one_letter_code
_entity_poly.pdbx_strand_id
1 'polypeptide(L)'
;MKYRGKAAWSYKSEARLLELVRGYRPLWDHQQPDYPKIKKRQMLFSQIARDLGQKFPELQQLTGDQVRTKFKYLKSYFLRLYQKIQKAPSDSAEQLEFKWPFYDAMLFIVDSTGDTSGPTSSYVKPESEQLAKVEVWVTEAAHMLSHRSSPQPSPAGSIVEDDAPDLSNGSVKTFLEHRKRPDGRGLANFRPINIKVGTVTTAEGSATVRLGHTTVMCGIKAEIATPTLRHPDEGFIVPNVELYPCCSPMFKSGPPGEKAIGLSQFLRNVITSGEVLLPSDLCIAANKIAWCLYCDVVCLNYDGNLYDASLIALMAALQNVLLPEVSYDEESEKTTISPAKSLPLKLKRKPVSSTFTMHSDSIQLVDPTAEDEEQGSGEVTVVLLEDGSLCTIHKPGGHSIASDSLDTFIDLARKRVTLVNSAICKALAERKAAS
;
A
#
# COMPACT_ATOMS: atom_id res chain seq x y z
N MET A 1 0.22 -11.54 -32.95
CA MET A 1 1.24 -10.47 -32.83
C MET A 1 2.13 -10.79 -31.64
N LYS A 2 3.43 -11.02 -31.85
CA LYS A 2 4.39 -11.41 -30.80
C LYS A 2 4.67 -10.21 -29.89
N TYR A 3 4.34 -10.32 -28.60
CA TYR A 3 4.82 -9.39 -27.58
C TYR A 3 6.35 -9.56 -27.44
N ARG A 4 7.14 -8.59 -27.90
CA ARG A 4 8.58 -8.51 -27.63
C ARG A 4 8.78 -8.02 -26.19
N GLY A 5 9.56 -8.76 -25.40
CA GLY A 5 9.80 -8.51 -23.98
C GLY A 5 10.30 -7.08 -23.70
N LYS A 6 9.79 -6.48 -22.61
CA LYS A 6 10.37 -5.26 -22.05
C LYS A 6 11.77 -5.60 -21.54
N ALA A 7 12.79 -4.85 -21.97
CA ALA A 7 14.14 -5.00 -21.47
C ALA A 7 14.18 -4.73 -19.95
N ALA A 8 14.76 -5.64 -19.18
CA ALA A 8 14.94 -5.49 -17.74
C ALA A 8 16.09 -4.51 -17.49
N TRP A 9 15.78 -3.31 -16.99
CA TRP A 9 16.78 -2.30 -16.66
C TRP A 9 17.22 -2.47 -15.20
N SER A 10 18.51 -2.72 -15.00
CA SER A 10 19.16 -2.77 -13.69
C SER A 10 19.67 -1.38 -13.25
N TYR A 11 19.86 -1.18 -11.93
CA TYR A 11 20.43 0.07 -11.40
C TYR A 11 21.80 0.41 -12.04
N LYS A 12 22.63 -0.60 -12.28
CA LYS A 12 23.95 -0.47 -12.95
C LYS A 12 23.82 -0.03 -14.41
N SER A 13 22.83 -0.55 -15.15
CA SER A 13 22.62 -0.17 -16.55
C SER A 13 22.00 1.23 -16.70
N GLU A 14 21.16 1.65 -15.76
CA GLU A 14 20.63 3.02 -15.68
C GLU A 14 21.73 4.03 -15.36
N ALA A 15 22.61 3.75 -14.39
CA ALA A 15 23.78 4.58 -14.09
C ALA A 15 24.66 4.79 -15.33
N ARG A 16 24.94 3.69 -16.05
CA ARG A 16 25.77 3.74 -17.26
C ARG A 16 25.11 4.49 -18.41
N LEU A 17 23.79 4.36 -18.55
CA LEU A 17 23.01 5.15 -19.53
C LEU A 17 23.17 6.65 -19.26
N LEU A 18 23.04 7.09 -18.01
CA LEU A 18 23.17 8.50 -17.64
C LEU A 18 24.57 9.04 -17.91
N GLU A 19 25.60 8.25 -17.62
CA GLU A 19 27.00 8.59 -17.93
C GLU A 19 27.22 8.78 -19.44
N LEU A 20 26.70 7.86 -20.26
CA LEU A 20 26.79 7.95 -21.72
C LEU A 20 26.02 9.16 -22.26
N VAL A 21 24.80 9.40 -21.79
CA VAL A 21 23.98 10.54 -22.24
C VAL A 21 24.61 11.87 -21.83
N ARG A 22 25.23 11.95 -20.65
CA ARG A 22 25.96 13.14 -20.18
C ARG A 22 27.09 13.51 -21.16
N GLY A 23 27.79 12.51 -21.72
CA GLY A 23 28.83 12.72 -22.73
C GLY A 23 28.35 13.31 -24.06
N TYR A 24 27.07 13.15 -24.39
CA TYR A 24 26.48 13.64 -25.65
C TYR A 24 25.60 14.88 -25.42
N ARG A 25 26.22 16.06 -25.37
CA ARG A 25 25.54 17.37 -25.21
C ARG A 25 24.32 17.59 -26.12
N PRO A 26 24.33 17.20 -27.42
CA PRO A 26 23.16 17.39 -28.30
C PRO A 26 21.88 16.66 -27.87
N LEU A 27 21.94 15.77 -26.88
CA LEU A 27 20.76 15.04 -26.37
C LEU A 27 19.99 15.80 -25.29
N TRP A 28 20.64 16.74 -24.59
CA TRP A 28 20.07 17.39 -23.40
C TRP A 28 20.25 18.91 -23.36
N ASP A 29 21.30 19.45 -23.98
CA ASP A 29 21.59 20.89 -24.01
C ASP A 29 20.82 21.56 -25.16
N HIS A 30 19.90 22.45 -24.81
CA HIS A 30 19.05 23.19 -25.74
C HIS A 30 19.79 24.31 -26.49
N GLN A 31 20.97 24.73 -26.00
CA GLN A 31 21.77 25.81 -26.59
C GLN A 31 22.66 25.30 -27.75
N GLN A 32 22.81 23.99 -27.92
CA GLN A 32 23.63 23.42 -28.98
C GLN A 32 22.98 23.53 -30.37
N PRO A 33 23.72 23.91 -31.41
CA PRO A 33 23.20 24.02 -32.78
C PRO A 33 22.74 22.69 -33.39
N ASP A 34 23.19 21.57 -32.81
CA ASP A 34 22.82 20.22 -33.24
C ASP A 34 21.61 19.65 -32.47
N TYR A 35 21.14 20.30 -31.40
CA TYR A 35 19.94 19.90 -30.65
C TYR A 35 18.65 19.83 -31.51
N PRO A 36 18.34 20.80 -32.41
CA PRO A 36 17.13 20.73 -33.23
C PRO A 36 17.21 19.62 -34.31
N LYS A 37 18.39 19.06 -34.60
CA LYS A 37 18.58 18.07 -35.68
C LYS A 37 18.15 16.67 -35.22
N ILE A 38 16.91 16.30 -35.50
CA ILE A 38 16.29 15.02 -35.10
C ILE A 38 17.10 13.80 -35.55
N LYS A 39 17.57 13.78 -36.80
CA LYS A 39 18.34 12.66 -37.37
C LYS A 39 19.64 12.39 -36.60
N LYS A 40 20.35 13.46 -36.20
CA LYS A 40 21.59 13.34 -35.41
C LYS A 40 21.33 12.74 -34.03
N ARG A 41 20.27 13.20 -33.34
CA ARG A 41 19.90 12.65 -32.02
C ARG A 41 19.48 11.18 -32.08
N GLN A 42 18.76 10.78 -33.12
CA GLN A 42 18.40 9.36 -33.33
C GLN A 42 19.63 8.48 -33.57
N MET A 43 20.62 8.95 -34.33
CA MET A 43 21.89 8.24 -34.51
C MET A 43 22.64 8.09 -33.19
N LEU A 44 22.71 9.14 -32.37
CA LEU A 44 23.37 9.11 -31.06
C LEU A 44 22.69 8.13 -30.08
N PHE A 45 21.35 8.12 -30.01
CA PHE A 45 20.65 7.11 -29.18
C PHE A 45 20.84 5.68 -29.70
N SER A 46 20.98 5.50 -31.01
CA SER A 46 21.28 4.19 -31.61
C SER A 46 22.73 3.75 -31.34
N GLN A 47 23.65 4.70 -31.18
CA GLN A 47 25.02 4.43 -30.74
C GLN A 47 25.06 4.04 -29.26
N ILE A 48 24.38 4.78 -28.39
CA ILE A 48 24.28 4.46 -26.95
C ILE A 48 23.64 3.07 -26.74
N ALA A 49 22.63 2.71 -27.54
CA ALA A 49 22.03 1.38 -27.47
C ALA A 49 23.04 0.26 -27.77
N ARG A 50 23.93 0.45 -28.76
CA ARG A 50 24.99 -0.50 -29.09
C ARG A 50 26.02 -0.60 -27.96
N ASP A 51 26.45 0.52 -27.41
CA ASP A 51 27.44 0.58 -26.33
C ASP A 51 26.91 -0.07 -25.04
N LEU A 52 25.62 0.10 -24.74
CA LEU A 52 24.96 -0.57 -23.62
C LEU A 52 24.84 -2.08 -23.84
N GLY A 53 24.49 -2.52 -25.05
CA GLY A 53 24.39 -3.93 -25.40
C GLY A 53 25.72 -4.70 -25.37
N GLN A 54 26.85 -4.00 -25.52
CA GLN A 54 28.19 -4.62 -25.38
C GLN A 54 28.56 -4.86 -23.91
N LYS A 55 28.14 -3.98 -22.99
CA LYS A 55 28.48 -4.09 -21.56
C LYS A 55 27.48 -4.91 -20.76
N PHE A 56 26.22 -4.95 -21.20
CA PHE A 56 25.14 -5.63 -20.50
C PHE A 56 24.44 -6.62 -21.44
N PRO A 57 24.60 -7.93 -21.25
CA PRO A 57 24.00 -8.94 -22.13
C PRO A 57 22.46 -8.90 -22.10
N GLU A 58 21.87 -8.43 -20.99
CA GLU A 58 20.43 -8.19 -20.82
C GLU A 58 19.86 -7.09 -21.74
N LEU A 59 20.72 -6.21 -22.29
CA LEU A 59 20.33 -5.08 -23.15
C LEU A 59 20.76 -5.24 -24.62
N GLN A 60 21.24 -6.42 -25.03
CA GLN A 60 21.81 -6.64 -26.36
C GLN A 60 20.81 -6.42 -27.52
N GLN A 61 19.50 -6.54 -27.27
CA GLN A 61 18.44 -6.35 -28.27
C GLN A 61 17.76 -4.97 -28.22
N LEU A 62 18.33 -4.02 -27.48
CA LEU A 62 17.69 -2.72 -27.24
C LEU A 62 17.78 -1.81 -28.48
N THR A 63 16.67 -1.15 -28.84
CA THR A 63 16.65 -0.14 -29.91
C THR A 63 16.90 1.26 -29.36
N GLY A 64 17.43 2.17 -30.20
CA GLY A 64 17.67 3.57 -29.82
C GLY A 64 16.42 4.29 -29.29
N ASP A 65 15.22 3.94 -29.78
CA ASP A 65 13.97 4.51 -29.30
C ASP A 65 13.60 4.04 -27.88
N GLN A 66 13.97 2.81 -27.50
CA GLN A 66 13.78 2.31 -26.13
C GLN A 66 14.72 3.02 -25.15
N VAL A 67 15.98 3.25 -25.54
CA VAL A 67 16.94 4.09 -24.78
C VAL A 67 16.39 5.50 -24.59
N ARG A 68 15.93 6.13 -25.68
CA ARG A 68 15.36 7.49 -25.66
C ARG A 68 14.15 7.57 -24.72
N THR A 69 13.26 6.59 -24.78
CA THR A 69 12.07 6.52 -23.93
C THR A 69 12.45 6.37 -22.46
N LYS A 70 13.42 5.50 -22.14
CA LYS A 70 13.93 5.34 -20.78
C LYS A 70 14.55 6.64 -20.25
N PHE A 71 15.41 7.29 -21.03
CA PHE A 71 15.99 8.58 -20.65
C PHE A 71 14.93 9.67 -20.46
N LYS A 72 13.88 9.70 -21.29
CA LYS A 72 12.76 10.64 -21.13
C LYS A 72 12.04 10.44 -19.79
N TYR A 73 11.84 9.19 -19.35
CA TYR A 73 11.23 8.92 -18.05
C TYR A 73 12.13 9.36 -16.89
N LEU A 74 13.42 9.05 -16.94
CA LEU A 74 14.40 9.47 -15.91
C LEU A 74 14.47 11.00 -15.81
N LYS A 75 14.57 11.71 -16.95
CA LYS A 75 14.55 13.18 -17.00
C LYS A 75 13.25 13.77 -16.44
N SER A 76 12.11 13.15 -16.74
CA SER A 76 10.79 13.62 -16.26
C SER A 76 10.64 13.45 -14.75
N TYR A 77 11.18 12.36 -14.18
CA TYR A 77 11.20 12.11 -12.75
C TYR A 77 12.15 13.08 -12.03
N PHE A 78 13.37 13.25 -12.56
CA PHE A 78 14.36 14.22 -12.08
C PHE A 78 13.78 15.63 -11.98
N LEU A 79 13.17 16.15 -13.05
CA LEU A 79 12.62 17.52 -13.07
C LEU A 79 11.50 17.72 -12.03
N ARG A 80 10.68 16.70 -11.77
CA ARG A 80 9.65 16.76 -10.71
C ARG A 80 10.27 16.78 -9.32
N LEU A 81 11.31 15.98 -9.09
CA LEU A 81 12.06 15.98 -7.83
C LEU A 81 12.77 17.32 -7.62
N TYR A 82 13.47 17.82 -8.64
CA TYR A 82 14.15 19.11 -8.60
C TYR A 82 13.20 20.27 -8.25
N GLN A 83 12.04 20.36 -8.92
CA GLN A 83 11.02 21.38 -8.60
C GLN A 83 10.43 21.24 -7.20
N LYS A 84 10.38 20.02 -6.66
CA LYS A 84 9.88 19.75 -5.32
C LYS A 84 10.90 20.16 -4.25
N ILE A 85 12.18 19.91 -4.49
CA ILE A 85 13.29 20.32 -3.62
C ILE A 85 13.40 21.85 -3.58
N GLN A 86 13.32 22.52 -4.73
CA GLN A 86 13.34 24.00 -4.82
C GLN A 86 12.20 24.69 -4.05
N LYS A 87 11.09 23.99 -3.80
CA LYS A 87 9.92 24.52 -3.06
C LYS A 87 9.89 24.10 -1.60
N ALA A 88 10.80 23.24 -1.16
CA ALA A 88 10.81 22.69 0.19
C ALA A 88 11.68 23.53 1.15
N PRO A 89 11.31 23.65 2.44
CA PRO A 89 12.18 24.23 3.46
C PRO A 89 13.46 23.37 3.64
N SER A 90 14.58 24.00 4.00
CA SER A 90 15.94 23.42 3.94
C SER A 90 16.09 22.01 4.54
N ASP A 91 15.46 21.72 5.69
CA ASP A 91 15.52 20.38 6.32
C ASP A 91 14.85 19.26 5.50
N SER A 92 13.82 19.60 4.70
CA SER A 92 13.08 18.64 3.87
C SER A 92 13.73 18.43 2.50
N ALA A 93 14.59 19.36 2.07
CA ALA A 93 15.31 19.30 0.81
C ALA A 93 16.39 18.21 0.85
N GLU A 94 17.22 18.20 1.90
CA GLU A 94 18.31 17.23 2.07
C GLU A 94 17.77 15.78 2.16
N GLN A 95 16.63 15.56 2.83
CA GLN A 95 15.99 14.24 2.92
C GLN A 95 15.43 13.73 1.58
N LEU A 96 15.10 14.64 0.65
CA LEU A 96 14.59 14.28 -0.68
C LEU A 96 15.72 13.99 -1.66
N GLU A 97 16.88 14.65 -1.53
CA GLU A 97 18.09 14.39 -2.31
C GLU A 97 18.62 12.97 -2.07
N PHE A 98 18.66 12.52 -0.81
CA PHE A 98 19.11 11.17 -0.45
C PHE A 98 18.21 10.03 -0.97
N LYS A 99 16.98 10.35 -1.41
CA LYS A 99 15.99 9.33 -1.79
C LYS A 99 16.16 8.79 -3.20
N TRP A 100 16.84 9.53 -4.09
CA TRP A 100 17.04 9.08 -5.46
C TRP A 100 18.52 9.13 -5.88
N PRO A 101 19.18 7.96 -5.98
CA PRO A 101 20.63 7.89 -6.15
C PRO A 101 21.15 8.35 -7.54
N PHE A 102 20.25 8.65 -8.49
CA PHE A 102 20.60 9.26 -9.78
C PHE A 102 20.48 10.79 -9.82
N TYR A 103 20.10 11.43 -8.71
CA TYR A 103 19.87 12.87 -8.65
C TYR A 103 21.13 13.67 -9.05
N ASP A 104 22.26 13.41 -8.38
CA ASP A 104 23.54 14.07 -8.67
C ASP A 104 24.03 13.82 -10.10
N ALA A 105 23.80 12.60 -10.59
CA ALA A 105 24.17 12.22 -11.94
C ALA A 105 23.37 12.96 -13.02
N MET A 106 22.23 13.58 -12.70
CA MET A 106 21.35 14.30 -13.63
C MET A 106 21.36 15.84 -13.46
N LEU A 107 22.08 16.38 -12.48
CA LEU A 107 22.19 17.84 -12.25
C LEU A 107 22.66 18.61 -13.50
N PHE A 108 23.47 17.98 -14.36
CA PHE A 108 23.93 18.58 -15.63
C PHE A 108 22.79 19.05 -16.56
N ILE A 109 21.58 18.51 -16.39
CA ILE A 109 20.41 18.91 -17.18
C ILE A 109 19.95 20.33 -16.80
N VAL A 110 20.08 20.73 -15.54
CA VAL A 110 19.65 22.03 -15.02
C VAL A 110 20.63 23.13 -15.45
N ASP A 111 21.92 22.85 -15.45
CA ASP A 111 22.96 23.78 -15.90
C ASP A 111 22.73 24.31 -17.33
N SER A 112 22.05 23.52 -18.18
CA SER A 112 21.69 23.93 -19.55
C SER A 112 20.50 24.90 -19.68
N THR A 113 19.73 25.08 -18.60
CA THR A 113 18.48 25.88 -18.60
C THR A 113 18.67 27.33 -18.15
N GLY A 114 19.89 27.73 -17.75
CA GLY A 114 20.24 29.12 -17.47
C GLY A 114 19.67 29.69 -16.16
N ASP A 115 19.10 28.86 -15.28
CA ASP A 115 18.58 29.29 -13.98
C ASP A 115 19.75 29.36 -12.97
N THR A 116 20.27 30.56 -12.73
CA THR A 116 21.49 30.81 -11.92
C THR A 116 21.20 31.06 -10.43
N SER A 117 20.14 30.45 -9.90
CA SER A 117 19.68 30.66 -8.51
C SER A 117 20.13 29.57 -7.50
N GLY A 118 21.05 28.68 -7.87
CA GLY A 118 21.65 27.65 -6.98
C GLY A 118 23.18 27.68 -6.98
N PRO A 119 23.85 27.05 -5.98
CA PRO A 119 25.30 27.18 -5.80
C PRO A 119 26.07 26.62 -7.00
N THR A 120 26.97 27.44 -7.53
CA THR A 120 27.88 27.10 -8.63
C THR A 120 28.79 25.95 -8.22
N SER A 121 28.48 24.73 -8.64
CA SER A 121 29.36 23.57 -8.42
C SER A 121 30.36 23.45 -9.57
N SER A 122 31.60 23.84 -9.30
CA SER A 122 32.75 23.51 -10.15
C SER A 122 33.10 22.04 -9.95
N TYR A 123 32.64 21.18 -10.85
CA TYR A 123 32.96 19.76 -10.80
C TYR A 123 34.43 19.52 -11.16
N VAL A 124 35.23 19.21 -10.14
CA VAL A 124 36.56 18.62 -10.28
C VAL A 124 36.38 17.12 -10.51
N LYS A 125 37.03 16.58 -11.54
CA LYS A 125 37.06 15.16 -11.87
C LYS A 125 37.54 14.37 -10.63
N PRO A 126 36.76 13.43 -10.06
CA PRO A 126 37.24 12.62 -8.95
C PRO A 126 38.36 11.72 -9.48
N GLU A 127 39.55 11.82 -8.89
CA GLU A 127 40.60 10.83 -9.05
C GLU A 127 40.12 9.48 -8.51
N SER A 128 40.74 8.41 -9.02
CA SER A 128 40.42 7.00 -8.75
C SER A 128 40.27 6.62 -7.27
N GLU A 129 40.81 7.42 -6.34
CA GLU A 129 40.63 7.26 -4.90
C GLU A 129 39.20 7.55 -4.40
N GLN A 130 38.42 8.42 -5.05
CA GLN A 130 37.06 8.71 -4.60
C GLN A 130 36.05 7.63 -5.00
N LEU A 131 36.30 6.92 -6.10
CA LEU A 131 35.52 5.72 -6.46
C LEU A 131 35.80 4.57 -5.48
N ALA A 132 37.04 4.45 -4.98
CA ALA A 132 37.38 3.51 -3.92
C ALA A 132 36.75 3.89 -2.57
N LYS A 133 36.61 5.19 -2.25
CA LYS A 133 35.91 5.65 -1.03
C LYS A 133 34.41 5.32 -1.03
N VAL A 134 33.77 5.34 -2.20
CA VAL A 134 32.36 4.90 -2.33
C VAL A 134 32.23 3.39 -2.13
N GLU A 135 33.18 2.58 -2.61
CA GLU A 135 33.22 1.14 -2.31
C GLU A 135 33.45 0.86 -0.81
N VAL A 136 34.32 1.63 -0.15
CA VAL A 136 34.57 1.50 1.30
C VAL A 136 33.34 1.89 2.13
N TRP A 137 32.63 2.96 1.78
CA TRP A 137 31.39 3.38 2.47
C TRP A 137 30.26 2.35 2.35
N VAL A 138 30.13 1.71 1.19
CA VAL A 138 29.16 0.62 0.96
C VAL A 138 29.53 -0.62 1.79
N THR A 139 30.82 -0.87 1.97
CA THR A 139 31.34 -2.02 2.73
C THR A 139 31.28 -1.78 4.26
N GLU A 140 31.59 -0.56 4.73
CA GLU A 140 31.46 -0.18 6.15
C GLU A 140 30.01 -0.08 6.61
N ALA A 141 29.09 0.39 5.76
CA ALA A 141 27.66 0.36 6.06
C ALA A 141 27.12 -1.07 6.19
N ALA A 142 27.66 -2.02 5.41
CA ALA A 142 27.35 -3.44 5.54
C ALA A 142 27.98 -4.08 6.80
N HIS A 143 29.17 -3.62 7.21
CA HIS A 143 29.88 -4.12 8.40
C HIS A 143 29.39 -3.50 9.73
N MET A 144 28.83 -2.29 9.70
CA MET A 144 28.22 -1.60 10.85
C MET A 144 26.86 -2.20 11.22
N LEU A 145 26.17 -2.85 10.26
CA LEU A 145 24.92 -3.57 10.50
C LEU A 145 25.13 -5.00 11.03
N SER A 146 26.36 -5.52 11.07
CA SER A 146 26.67 -6.88 11.52
C SER A 146 27.22 -7.00 12.96
N HIS A 147 27.48 -5.88 13.65
CA HIS A 147 27.96 -5.90 15.04
C HIS A 147 27.07 -5.10 16.01
N ARG A 148 25.92 -5.69 16.39
CA ARG A 148 25.34 -5.51 17.73
C ARG A 148 25.02 -6.86 18.35
N SER A 149 25.55 -7.05 19.54
CA SER A 149 25.87 -8.30 20.21
C SER A 149 24.68 -9.15 20.64
N SER A 150 24.85 -10.47 20.62
CA SER A 150 24.19 -11.41 21.55
C SER A 150 25.20 -12.51 21.95
N PRO A 151 25.08 -13.08 23.17
CA PRO A 151 26.17 -13.78 23.85
C PRO A 151 26.34 -15.24 23.41
N GLN A 152 27.57 -15.75 23.55
CA GLN A 152 28.05 -17.06 23.13
C GLN A 152 27.37 -18.27 23.82
N PRO A 153 27.35 -19.43 23.13
CA PRO A 153 27.58 -20.71 23.77
C PRO A 153 28.76 -21.50 23.14
N SER A 154 29.36 -22.35 23.97
CA SER A 154 30.50 -23.26 23.73
C SER A 154 30.15 -24.48 22.84
N PRO A 155 31.15 -25.25 22.34
CA PRO A 155 31.10 -25.90 21.03
C PRO A 155 30.77 -27.40 21.07
N ALA A 156 30.05 -27.89 20.06
CA ALA A 156 30.16 -29.27 19.53
C ALA A 156 29.33 -29.45 18.25
N GLY A 157 29.93 -30.04 17.22
CA GLY A 157 29.21 -30.72 16.13
C GLY A 157 29.27 -30.03 14.77
N SER A 158 30.23 -30.44 13.95
CA SER A 158 30.39 -30.11 12.52
C SER A 158 29.14 -30.45 11.69
N ILE A 159 28.53 -29.44 11.07
CA ILE A 159 27.63 -29.60 9.93
C ILE A 159 28.05 -28.58 8.87
N VAL A 160 28.16 -29.08 7.64
CA VAL A 160 28.62 -28.43 6.41
C VAL A 160 27.93 -27.08 6.21
N GLU A 161 28.72 -26.02 5.98
CA GLU A 161 28.22 -24.71 5.55
C GLU A 161 27.64 -24.86 4.13
N ASP A 162 26.31 -24.88 4.01
CA ASP A 162 25.64 -24.67 2.73
C ASP A 162 25.65 -23.17 2.41
N ASP A 163 26.25 -22.83 1.27
CA ASP A 163 26.32 -21.50 0.67
C ASP A 163 24.91 -20.86 0.60
N ALA A 164 24.68 -19.79 1.36
CA ALA A 164 23.46 -19.01 1.26
C ALA A 164 23.45 -18.24 -0.10
N PRO A 165 22.49 -18.49 -1.01
CA PRO A 165 22.48 -17.82 -2.30
C PRO A 165 22.18 -16.32 -2.13
N ASP A 166 22.89 -15.48 -2.88
CA ASP A 166 22.66 -14.03 -2.99
C ASP A 166 21.29 -13.78 -3.66
N LEU A 167 20.25 -13.64 -2.84
CA LEU A 167 18.86 -13.50 -3.26
C LEU A 167 18.49 -12.07 -3.66
N SER A 168 19.44 -11.15 -3.87
CA SER A 168 19.16 -9.72 -4.09
C SER A 168 18.25 -9.42 -5.30
N ASN A 169 18.10 -10.36 -6.23
CA ASN A 169 17.22 -10.30 -7.42
C ASN A 169 16.30 -11.53 -7.58
N GLY A 170 16.07 -12.30 -6.50
CA GLY A 170 15.23 -13.50 -6.54
C GLY A 170 13.74 -13.20 -6.78
N SER A 171 13.06 -14.00 -7.59
CA SER A 171 11.58 -13.97 -7.67
C SER A 171 10.98 -14.30 -6.30
N VAL A 172 9.81 -13.76 -5.93
CA VAL A 172 9.12 -14.01 -4.63
C VAL A 172 9.12 -15.48 -4.23
N LYS A 173 8.96 -16.39 -5.20
CA LYS A 173 9.04 -17.84 -5.00
C LYS A 173 10.35 -18.32 -4.36
N THR A 174 11.48 -17.80 -4.83
CA THR A 174 12.81 -18.15 -4.30
C THR A 174 12.99 -17.66 -2.86
N PHE A 175 12.43 -16.51 -2.49
CA PHE A 175 12.43 -16.06 -1.10
C PHE A 175 11.58 -16.97 -0.21
N LEU A 176 10.39 -17.35 -0.69
CA LEU A 176 9.47 -18.22 0.04
C LEU A 176 10.02 -19.63 0.24
N GLU A 177 10.76 -20.18 -0.72
CA GLU A 177 11.50 -21.45 -0.57
C GLU A 177 12.49 -21.41 0.61
N HIS A 178 13.13 -20.26 0.82
CA HIS A 178 14.03 -20.03 1.96
C HIS A 178 13.30 -19.55 3.23
N ARG A 179 11.95 -19.64 3.27
CA ARG A 179 11.10 -19.17 4.37
C ARG A 179 11.31 -17.70 4.76
N LYS A 180 11.75 -16.87 3.81
CA LYS A 180 11.93 -15.43 3.98
C LYS A 180 10.91 -14.69 3.12
N ARG A 181 10.44 -13.54 3.61
CA ARG A 181 9.60 -12.65 2.82
C ARG A 181 10.46 -11.55 2.19
N PRO A 182 10.11 -11.06 0.98
CA PRO A 182 10.80 -9.93 0.35
C PRO A 182 10.82 -8.64 1.20
N ASP A 183 9.84 -8.48 2.09
CA ASP A 183 9.74 -7.32 3.00
C ASP A 183 10.57 -7.46 4.31
N GLY A 184 11.26 -8.60 4.50
CA GLY A 184 12.03 -8.90 5.69
C GLY A 184 11.22 -9.35 6.91
N ARG A 185 9.89 -9.49 6.81
CA ARG A 185 9.05 -10.01 7.89
C ARG A 185 9.10 -11.54 7.96
N GLY A 186 8.85 -12.08 9.16
CA GLY A 186 8.54 -13.49 9.33
C GLY A 186 7.21 -13.87 8.68
N LEU A 187 7.03 -15.15 8.34
CA LEU A 187 5.84 -15.68 7.67
C LEU A 187 4.53 -15.41 8.46
N ALA A 188 4.62 -15.38 9.79
CA ALA A 188 3.48 -15.17 10.70
C ALA A 188 3.32 -13.74 11.22
N ASN A 189 4.12 -12.78 10.74
CA ASN A 189 4.15 -11.42 11.28
C ASN A 189 3.24 -10.47 10.50
N PHE A 190 2.33 -9.80 11.20
CA PHE A 190 1.45 -8.76 10.64
C PHE A 190 2.17 -7.43 10.38
N ARG A 191 1.71 -6.64 9.40
CA ARG A 191 2.18 -5.26 9.20
C ARG A 191 1.78 -4.35 10.35
N PRO A 192 2.54 -3.27 10.60
CA PRO A 192 2.11 -2.23 11.53
C PRO A 192 0.78 -1.61 11.06
N ILE A 193 -0.12 -1.41 12.01
CA ILE A 193 -1.44 -0.82 11.79
C ILE A 193 -1.42 0.61 12.32
N ASN A 194 -1.78 1.57 11.48
CA ASN A 194 -2.02 2.95 11.88
C ASN A 194 -3.47 3.30 11.61
N ILE A 195 -4.20 3.73 12.63
CA ILE A 195 -5.62 4.06 12.55
C ILE A 195 -5.78 5.52 12.94
N LYS A 196 -6.41 6.29 12.07
CA LYS A 196 -6.84 7.66 12.36
C LYS A 196 -8.35 7.72 12.27
N VAL A 197 -9.00 8.12 13.34
CA VAL A 197 -10.45 8.23 13.41
C VAL A 197 -10.86 9.68 13.19
N GLY A 198 -11.99 9.91 12.53
CA GLY A 198 -12.54 11.25 12.28
C GLY A 198 -11.80 12.04 11.21
N THR A 199 -11.18 11.37 10.23
CA THR A 199 -10.43 12.02 9.14
C THR A 199 -11.34 12.90 8.26
N VAL A 200 -12.60 12.52 8.09
CA VAL A 200 -13.60 13.23 7.28
C VAL A 200 -14.58 13.92 8.21
N THR A 201 -14.63 15.25 8.17
CA THR A 201 -15.48 16.08 9.04
C THR A 201 -16.93 16.19 8.55
N THR A 202 -17.19 15.91 7.27
CA THR A 202 -18.53 15.96 6.66
C THR A 202 -19.35 14.70 6.88
N ALA A 203 -18.73 13.63 7.37
CA ALA A 203 -19.34 12.34 7.65
C ALA A 203 -19.61 12.21 9.16
N GLU A 204 -20.72 11.55 9.52
CA GLU A 204 -21.12 11.30 10.91
C GLU A 204 -20.13 10.37 11.63
N GLY A 205 -19.49 9.46 10.88
CA GLY A 205 -18.38 8.65 11.34
C GLY A 205 -17.36 8.46 10.22
N SER A 206 -16.07 8.48 10.54
CA SER A 206 -15.04 8.20 9.56
C SER A 206 -13.80 7.62 10.20
N ALA A 207 -13.04 6.84 9.43
CA ALA A 207 -11.73 6.35 9.83
C ALA A 207 -10.84 6.10 8.61
N THR A 208 -9.55 6.33 8.76
CA THR A 208 -8.52 5.98 7.79
C THR A 208 -7.56 4.99 8.43
N VAL A 209 -7.41 3.84 7.80
CA VAL A 209 -6.54 2.76 8.24
C VAL A 209 -5.42 2.58 7.24
N ARG A 210 -4.20 2.50 7.74
CA ARG A 210 -3.02 2.16 6.98
C ARG A 210 -2.40 0.89 7.54
N LEU A 211 -2.38 -0.16 6.72
CA LEU A 211 -1.76 -1.45 6.98
C LEU A 211 -0.51 -1.56 6.10
N GLY A 212 0.65 -1.18 6.64
CA GLY A 212 1.87 -0.96 5.87
C GLY A 212 1.68 0.07 4.76
N HIS A 213 1.62 -0.35 3.49
CA HIS A 213 1.34 0.55 2.36
C HIS A 213 -0.13 0.55 1.93
N THR A 214 -0.92 -0.46 2.29
CA THR A 214 -2.35 -0.46 2.00
C THR A 214 -3.04 0.61 2.84
N THR A 215 -3.74 1.53 2.19
CA THR A 215 -4.46 2.63 2.85
C THR A 215 -5.91 2.62 2.43
N VAL A 216 -6.81 2.49 3.40
CA VAL A 216 -8.26 2.45 3.20
C VAL A 216 -8.92 3.51 4.07
N MET A 217 -9.91 4.19 3.52
CA MET A 217 -10.72 5.17 4.24
C MET A 217 -12.17 4.69 4.25
N CYS A 218 -12.82 4.74 5.40
CA CYS A 218 -14.26 4.52 5.54
C CYS A 218 -14.92 5.82 5.99
N GLY A 219 -15.97 6.22 5.28
CA GLY A 219 -16.89 7.28 5.66
C GLY A 219 -18.29 6.71 5.86
N ILE A 220 -18.97 7.14 6.90
CA ILE A 220 -20.33 6.72 7.22
C ILE A 220 -21.22 7.94 7.12
N LYS A 221 -22.21 7.85 6.23
CA LYS A 221 -23.28 8.82 6.09
C LYS A 221 -24.58 8.24 6.61
N ALA A 222 -25.29 9.01 7.43
CA ALA A 222 -26.60 8.64 7.94
C ALA A 222 -27.72 9.39 7.23
N GLU A 223 -28.73 8.67 6.77
CA GLU A 223 -29.94 9.22 6.17
C GLU A 223 -31.19 8.63 6.84
N ILE A 224 -32.29 9.40 6.85
CA ILE A 224 -33.58 8.92 7.34
C ILE A 224 -34.32 8.30 6.15
N ALA A 225 -34.69 7.04 6.29
CA ALA A 225 -35.41 6.28 5.27
C ALA A 225 -36.65 5.60 5.87
N THR A 226 -37.61 5.25 5.03
CA THR A 226 -38.76 4.45 5.44
C THR A 226 -38.38 2.96 5.46
N PRO A 227 -38.64 2.23 6.56
CA PRO A 227 -38.34 0.80 6.65
C PRO A 227 -39.17 -0.02 5.65
N THR A 228 -38.73 -1.24 5.37
CA THR A 228 -39.41 -2.12 4.40
C THR A 228 -40.69 -2.69 5.02
N LEU A 229 -41.76 -2.83 4.25
CA LEU A 229 -43.03 -3.43 4.72
C LEU A 229 -42.89 -4.84 5.32
N ARG A 230 -41.85 -5.59 4.95
CA ARG A 230 -41.55 -6.92 5.51
C ARG A 230 -40.91 -6.86 6.89
N HIS A 231 -40.12 -5.81 7.14
CA HIS A 231 -39.34 -5.60 8.36
C HIS A 231 -39.57 -4.14 8.80
N PRO A 232 -40.72 -3.86 9.43
CA PRO A 232 -41.17 -2.50 9.71
C PRO A 232 -40.40 -1.83 10.85
N ASP A 233 -39.71 -2.63 11.66
CA ASP A 233 -38.97 -2.28 12.87
C ASP A 233 -37.44 -2.35 12.68
N GLU A 234 -36.97 -2.43 11.44
CA GLU A 234 -35.55 -2.55 11.12
C GLU A 234 -35.05 -1.36 10.28
N GLY A 235 -33.89 -0.80 10.65
CA GLY A 235 -33.13 0.12 9.82
C GLY A 235 -32.19 -0.58 8.85
N PHE A 236 -31.40 0.20 8.11
CA PHE A 236 -30.56 -0.29 7.03
C PHE A 236 -29.09 0.01 7.27
N ILE A 237 -28.24 -0.94 6.90
CA ILE A 237 -26.81 -0.71 6.73
C ILE A 237 -26.40 -1.20 5.36
N VAL A 238 -25.71 -0.32 4.65
CA VAL A 238 -25.29 -0.54 3.27
C VAL A 238 -23.79 -0.29 3.21
N PRO A 239 -22.96 -1.33 3.43
CA PRO A 239 -21.54 -1.22 3.15
C PRO A 239 -21.32 -1.28 1.64
N ASN A 240 -20.51 -0.37 1.14
CA ASN A 240 -20.11 -0.26 -0.25
C ASN A 240 -18.60 -0.06 -0.31
N VAL A 241 -17.93 -0.78 -1.21
CA VAL A 241 -16.49 -0.67 -1.39
C VAL A 241 -16.16 -0.22 -2.80
N GLU A 242 -15.36 0.84 -2.89
CA GLU A 242 -14.94 1.43 -4.15
C GLU A 242 -13.43 1.31 -4.33
N LEU A 243 -13.04 0.72 -5.46
CA LEU A 243 -11.65 0.54 -5.86
C LEU A 243 -11.38 1.38 -7.10
N TYR A 244 -10.70 2.51 -6.88
CA TYR A 244 -10.38 3.44 -7.94
C TYR A 244 -9.03 3.10 -8.60
N PRO A 245 -8.81 3.46 -9.89
CA PRO A 245 -7.52 3.28 -10.57
C PRO A 245 -6.33 4.00 -9.90
N CYS A 246 -6.60 4.96 -9.00
CA CYS A 246 -5.56 5.65 -8.26
C CYS A 246 -4.87 4.74 -7.23
N CYS A 247 -5.54 3.69 -6.73
CA CYS A 247 -4.96 2.82 -5.71
C CYS A 247 -4.07 1.72 -6.29
N SER A 248 -4.36 1.26 -7.51
CA SER A 248 -3.50 0.37 -8.30
C SER A 248 -3.90 0.41 -9.78
N PRO A 249 -2.94 0.33 -10.72
CA PRO A 249 -3.23 0.25 -12.16
C PRO A 249 -4.00 -1.01 -12.57
N MET A 250 -4.15 -1.99 -11.67
CA MET A 250 -4.96 -3.19 -11.90
C MET A 250 -6.46 -2.88 -11.94
N PHE A 251 -6.90 -1.81 -11.27
CA PHE A 251 -8.31 -1.43 -11.21
C PHE A 251 -8.64 -0.51 -12.39
N LYS A 252 -9.74 -0.83 -13.08
CA LYS A 252 -10.23 -0.06 -14.23
C LYS A 252 -11.30 0.92 -13.79
N SER A 253 -11.37 2.07 -14.46
CA SER A 253 -12.49 3.00 -14.31
C SER A 253 -13.77 2.37 -14.85
N GLY A 254 -14.89 2.54 -14.15
CA GLY A 254 -16.19 2.06 -14.58
C GLY A 254 -16.98 1.44 -13.44
N PRO A 255 -17.90 0.50 -13.73
CA PRO A 255 -18.64 -0.21 -12.68
C PRO A 255 -17.68 -0.97 -11.75
N PRO A 256 -18.11 -1.24 -10.50
CA PRO A 256 -17.26 -1.92 -9.53
C PRO A 256 -16.84 -3.30 -10.06
N GLY A 257 -15.54 -3.57 -10.00
CA GLY A 257 -14.99 -4.88 -10.38
C GLY A 257 -15.34 -5.98 -9.38
N GLU A 258 -15.07 -7.23 -9.74
CA GLU A 258 -15.39 -8.41 -8.93
C GLU A 258 -14.85 -8.34 -7.49
N LYS A 259 -13.60 -7.87 -7.31
CA LYS A 259 -12.99 -7.72 -5.99
C LYS A 259 -13.73 -6.70 -5.12
N ALA A 260 -14.24 -5.61 -5.71
CA ALA A 260 -15.01 -4.59 -4.99
C ALA A 260 -16.41 -5.11 -4.60
N ILE A 261 -17.07 -5.81 -5.51
CA ILE A 261 -18.38 -6.44 -5.28
C ILE A 261 -18.27 -7.52 -4.19
N GLY A 262 -17.29 -8.43 -4.32
CA GLY A 262 -17.05 -9.51 -3.37
C GLY A 262 -16.73 -8.99 -1.98
N LEU A 263 -15.91 -7.95 -1.88
CA LEU A 263 -15.58 -7.31 -0.60
C LEU A 263 -16.76 -6.57 0.02
N SER A 264 -17.58 -5.88 -0.78
CA SER A 264 -18.82 -5.25 -0.29
C SER A 264 -19.78 -6.28 0.29
N GLN A 265 -19.96 -7.41 -0.40
CA GLN A 265 -20.77 -8.52 0.09
C GLN A 265 -20.16 -9.17 1.34
N PHE A 266 -18.84 -9.33 1.39
CA PHE A 266 -18.13 -9.84 2.56
C PHE A 266 -18.38 -8.95 3.78
N LEU A 267 -18.21 -7.62 3.66
CA LEU A 267 -18.47 -6.70 4.76
C LEU A 267 -19.93 -6.76 5.22
N ARG A 268 -20.88 -6.81 4.28
CA ARG A 268 -22.30 -7.00 4.60
C ARG A 268 -22.53 -8.28 5.40
N ASN A 269 -21.98 -9.40 4.93
CA ASN A 269 -22.10 -10.69 5.60
C ASN A 269 -21.49 -10.65 7.01
N VAL A 270 -20.34 -9.99 7.21
CA VAL A 270 -19.71 -9.87 8.53
C VAL A 270 -20.56 -9.02 9.48
N ILE A 271 -21.16 -7.91 9.00
CA ILE A 271 -22.04 -7.08 9.84
C ILE A 271 -23.26 -7.89 10.30
N THR A 272 -23.89 -8.62 9.38
CA THR A 272 -25.09 -9.42 9.67
C THR A 272 -24.76 -10.65 10.52
N SER A 273 -23.76 -11.45 10.14
CA SER A 273 -23.40 -12.68 10.88
C SER A 273 -22.73 -12.40 12.22
N GLY A 274 -21.98 -11.30 12.32
CA GLY A 274 -21.31 -10.88 13.54
C GLY A 274 -22.23 -10.15 14.52
N GLU A 275 -23.48 -9.87 14.13
CA GLU A 275 -24.45 -9.08 14.91
C GLU A 275 -23.80 -7.80 15.47
N VAL A 276 -23.05 -7.10 14.62
CA VAL A 276 -22.28 -5.90 15.03
C VAL A 276 -23.22 -4.84 15.61
N LEU A 277 -24.41 -4.75 15.04
CA LEU A 277 -25.52 -3.93 15.46
C LEU A 277 -26.83 -4.67 15.16
N LEU A 278 -27.87 -4.38 15.92
CA LEU A 278 -29.21 -4.81 15.53
C LEU A 278 -29.83 -3.79 14.58
N PRO A 279 -30.42 -4.22 13.46
CA PRO A 279 -31.23 -3.34 12.63
C PRO A 279 -32.35 -2.64 13.42
N SER A 280 -32.86 -3.28 14.47
CA SER A 280 -33.87 -2.70 15.36
C SER A 280 -33.39 -1.48 16.15
N ASP A 281 -32.09 -1.39 16.46
CA ASP A 281 -31.51 -0.24 17.17
C ASP A 281 -31.47 1.03 16.28
N LEU A 282 -31.63 0.85 14.96
CA LEU A 282 -31.68 1.94 13.97
C LEU A 282 -33.11 2.41 13.68
N CYS A 283 -34.14 1.70 14.16
CA CYS A 283 -35.53 2.09 13.97
C CYS A 283 -35.91 3.21 14.94
N ILE A 284 -36.53 4.28 14.42
CA ILE A 284 -37.01 5.39 15.26
C ILE A 284 -38.51 5.24 15.48
N ALA A 285 -39.28 5.05 14.40
CA ALA A 285 -40.72 4.79 14.44
C ALA A 285 -41.07 3.70 13.42
N ALA A 286 -41.67 2.60 13.91
CA ALA A 286 -41.99 1.44 13.09
C ALA A 286 -42.90 1.83 11.92
N ASN A 287 -42.66 1.25 10.74
CA ASN A 287 -43.34 1.55 9.46
C ASN A 287 -43.19 2.99 8.92
N LYS A 288 -42.55 3.91 9.64
CA LYS A 288 -42.48 5.32 9.26
C LYS A 288 -41.06 5.76 8.96
N ILE A 289 -40.19 5.74 9.97
CA ILE A 289 -38.83 6.25 9.85
C ILE A 289 -37.80 5.36 10.58
N ALA A 290 -36.70 5.08 9.89
CA ALA A 290 -35.55 4.37 10.39
C ALA A 290 -34.26 4.98 9.82
N TRP A 291 -33.13 4.74 10.49
CA TRP A 291 -31.82 5.13 10.00
C TRP A 291 -31.35 4.19 8.90
N CYS A 292 -30.82 4.79 7.83
CA CYS A 292 -30.04 4.14 6.80
C CYS A 292 -28.58 4.62 6.90
N LEU A 293 -27.66 3.71 7.21
CA LEU A 293 -26.23 4.02 7.29
C LEU A 293 -25.53 3.54 6.01
N TYR A 294 -25.09 4.49 5.20
CA TYR A 294 -24.22 4.25 4.06
C TYR A 294 -22.78 4.22 4.54
N CYS A 295 -22.14 3.06 4.42
CA CYS A 295 -20.76 2.87 4.84
C CYS A 295 -19.89 2.73 3.60
N ASP A 296 -19.34 3.84 3.12
CA ASP A 296 -18.50 3.88 1.92
C ASP A 296 -17.04 3.66 2.31
N VAL A 297 -16.46 2.59 1.77
CA VAL A 297 -15.06 2.21 1.99
C VAL A 297 -14.30 2.42 0.69
N VAL A 298 -13.33 3.33 0.71
CA VAL A 298 -12.52 3.69 -0.45
C VAL A 298 -11.08 3.28 -0.22
N CYS A 299 -10.53 2.48 -1.14
CA CYS A 299 -9.11 2.15 -1.13
C CYS A 299 -8.30 3.28 -1.79
N LEU A 300 -7.38 3.87 -1.04
CA LEU A 300 -6.50 4.96 -1.52
C LEU A 300 -5.18 4.44 -2.09
N ASN A 301 -4.61 3.41 -1.46
CA ASN A 301 -3.41 2.74 -1.95
C ASN A 301 -3.56 1.24 -1.71
N TYR A 302 -3.30 0.44 -2.74
CA TYR A 302 -3.46 -1.00 -2.68
C TYR A 302 -2.10 -1.70 -2.67
N ASP A 303 -1.82 -2.42 -1.59
CA ASP A 303 -0.62 -3.25 -1.41
C ASP A 303 -0.97 -4.59 -0.73
N GLY A 304 -2.12 -5.18 -1.11
CA GLY A 304 -2.64 -6.43 -0.54
C GLY A 304 -3.37 -6.28 0.80
N ASN A 305 -3.95 -7.38 1.26
CA ASN A 305 -4.81 -7.55 2.42
C ASN A 305 -5.90 -6.48 2.57
N LEU A 306 -6.71 -6.36 1.52
CA LEU A 306 -7.79 -5.38 1.49
C LEU A 306 -8.93 -5.72 2.47
N TYR A 307 -9.23 -7.01 2.67
CA TYR A 307 -10.28 -7.47 3.57
C TYR A 307 -10.07 -6.96 5.00
N ASP A 308 -8.86 -7.12 5.55
CA ASP A 308 -8.55 -6.68 6.90
C ASP A 308 -8.52 -5.15 7.02
N ALA A 309 -7.90 -4.47 6.07
CA ALA A 309 -7.85 -3.01 6.09
C ALA A 309 -9.26 -2.40 6.04
N SER A 310 -10.15 -2.95 5.20
CA SER A 310 -11.53 -2.50 5.05
C SER A 310 -12.38 -2.78 6.29
N LEU A 311 -12.29 -3.97 6.89
CA LEU A 311 -13.08 -4.27 8.09
C LEU A 311 -12.61 -3.45 9.28
N ILE A 312 -11.30 -3.27 9.48
CA ILE A 312 -10.76 -2.43 10.55
C ILE A 312 -11.22 -0.97 10.36
N ALA A 313 -11.19 -0.46 9.12
CA ALA A 313 -11.65 0.90 8.82
C ALA A 313 -13.14 1.07 9.10
N LEU A 314 -13.96 0.10 8.68
CA LEU A 314 -15.40 0.10 8.93
C LEU A 314 -15.71 0.06 10.43
N MET A 315 -15.07 -0.83 11.18
CA MET A 315 -15.29 -0.97 12.62
C MET A 315 -14.83 0.26 13.42
N ALA A 316 -13.72 0.87 13.01
CA ALA A 316 -13.25 2.12 13.61
C ALA A 316 -14.18 3.30 13.29
N ALA A 317 -14.70 3.36 12.06
CA ALA A 317 -15.65 4.39 11.65
C ALA A 317 -16.99 4.25 12.40
N LEU A 318 -17.54 3.02 12.49
CA LEU A 318 -18.80 2.73 13.20
C LEU A 318 -18.74 3.11 14.67
N GLN A 319 -17.60 2.88 15.35
CA GLN A 319 -17.40 3.27 16.76
C GLN A 319 -17.33 4.79 16.96
N ASN A 320 -17.05 5.54 15.90
CA ASN A 320 -16.99 7.01 15.92
C ASN A 320 -18.29 7.67 15.44
N VAL A 321 -19.28 6.91 14.99
CA VAL A 321 -20.54 7.47 14.51
C VAL A 321 -21.28 8.18 15.64
N LEU A 322 -21.63 9.44 15.39
CA LEU A 322 -22.49 10.24 16.24
C LEU A 322 -23.74 10.62 15.44
N LEU A 323 -24.89 10.08 15.82
CA LEU A 323 -26.17 10.35 15.16
C LEU A 323 -26.94 11.42 15.93
N PRO A 324 -27.57 12.41 15.26
CA PRO A 324 -28.43 13.36 15.94
C PRO A 324 -29.67 12.65 16.50
N GLU A 325 -30.17 13.12 17.63
CA GLU A 325 -31.43 12.63 18.19
C GLU A 325 -32.60 13.07 17.29
N VAL A 326 -33.36 12.09 16.81
CA VAL A 326 -34.51 12.27 15.93
C VAL A 326 -35.75 11.75 16.63
N SER A 327 -36.77 12.60 16.75
CA SER A 327 -38.07 12.24 17.28
C SER A 327 -39.13 12.32 16.18
N TYR A 328 -40.00 11.32 16.12
CA TYR A 328 -41.17 11.32 15.26
C TYR A 328 -42.41 11.66 16.09
N ASP A 329 -43.15 12.68 15.68
CA ASP A 329 -44.47 12.97 16.22
C ASP A 329 -45.53 12.29 15.32
N GLU A 330 -46.21 11.28 15.85
CA GLU A 330 -47.25 10.53 15.13
C GLU A 330 -48.48 11.38 14.80
N GLU A 331 -48.77 12.42 15.59
CA GLU A 331 -49.97 13.25 15.42
C GLU A 331 -49.76 14.33 14.34
N SER A 332 -48.54 14.87 14.24
CA SER A 332 -48.17 15.88 13.25
C SER A 332 -47.53 15.32 11.97
N GLU A 333 -47.21 14.02 11.93
CA GLU A 333 -46.34 13.36 10.95
C GLU A 333 -45.00 14.10 10.70
N LYS A 334 -44.52 14.87 11.68
CA LYS A 334 -43.33 15.69 11.56
C LYS A 334 -42.13 15.01 12.21
N THR A 335 -41.07 14.87 11.43
CA THR A 335 -39.76 14.45 11.91
C THR A 335 -38.99 15.67 12.42
N THR A 336 -38.70 15.70 13.72
CA THR A 336 -37.88 16.75 14.31
C THR A 336 -36.47 16.21 14.55
N ILE A 337 -35.48 16.84 13.92
CA ILE A 337 -34.08 16.52 14.11
C ILE A 337 -33.51 17.52 15.11
N SER A 338 -32.97 17.04 16.22
CA SER A 338 -32.33 17.87 17.23
C SER A 338 -30.80 17.77 17.10
N PRO A 339 -30.14 18.65 16.32
CA PRO A 339 -28.70 18.56 16.07
C PRO A 339 -27.84 18.87 17.31
N ALA A 340 -28.44 19.40 18.37
CA ALA A 340 -27.74 19.74 19.61
C ALA A 340 -27.37 18.53 20.47
N LYS A 341 -27.99 17.36 20.23
CA LYS A 341 -27.73 16.12 20.95
C LYS A 341 -27.38 15.04 19.95
N SER A 342 -26.10 14.66 19.92
CA SER A 342 -25.64 13.52 19.12
C SER A 342 -25.36 12.33 20.03
N LEU A 343 -25.97 11.20 19.72
CA LEU A 343 -25.83 9.95 20.44
C LEU A 343 -24.84 9.03 19.70
N PRO A 344 -23.91 8.39 20.42
CA PRO A 344 -23.03 7.39 19.82
C PRO A 344 -23.83 6.14 19.46
N LEU A 345 -23.48 5.53 18.33
CA LEU A 345 -24.06 4.26 17.91
C LEU A 345 -23.62 3.14 18.86
N LYS A 346 -24.58 2.38 19.40
CA LYS A 346 -24.31 1.23 20.28
C LYS A 346 -23.97 0.01 19.44
N LEU A 347 -22.69 -0.37 19.42
CA LEU A 347 -22.25 -1.62 18.80
C LEU A 347 -22.28 -2.75 19.82
N LYS A 348 -22.85 -3.89 19.45
CA LYS A 348 -22.93 -5.07 20.32
C LYS A 348 -21.66 -5.90 20.31
N ARG A 349 -21.09 -6.08 19.11
CA ARG A 349 -19.96 -6.97 18.87
C ARG A 349 -18.97 -6.32 17.92
N LYS A 350 -17.70 -6.71 18.06
CA LYS A 350 -16.58 -6.12 17.31
C LYS A 350 -15.78 -7.21 16.60
N PRO A 351 -16.20 -7.61 15.38
CA PRO A 351 -15.46 -8.57 14.60
C PRO A 351 -14.14 -7.97 14.09
N VAL A 352 -13.11 -8.81 14.05
CA VAL A 352 -11.81 -8.51 13.47
C VAL A 352 -11.48 -9.62 12.50
N SER A 353 -11.07 -9.26 11.28
CA SER A 353 -10.63 -10.22 10.28
C SER A 353 -9.12 -10.38 10.28
N SER A 354 -8.68 -11.57 9.88
CA SER A 354 -7.30 -11.89 9.59
C SER A 354 -7.22 -12.68 8.31
N THR A 355 -6.53 -12.13 7.31
CA THR A 355 -6.31 -12.78 6.01
C THR A 355 -5.00 -13.54 5.99
N PHE A 356 -5.07 -14.75 5.43
CA PHE A 356 -3.98 -15.68 5.22
C PHE A 356 -3.95 -16.04 3.74
N THR A 357 -2.75 -16.14 3.15
CA THR A 357 -2.56 -16.69 1.81
C THR A 357 -1.68 -17.93 1.88
N MET A 358 -1.97 -18.89 1.02
CA MET A 358 -1.18 -20.12 0.89
C MET A 358 -0.48 -20.12 -0.46
N HIS A 359 0.84 -20.30 -0.46
CA HIS A 359 1.60 -20.43 -1.71
C HIS A 359 1.80 -21.91 -2.08
N SER A 360 1.97 -22.78 -1.08
CA SER A 360 2.02 -24.23 -1.18
C SER A 360 1.48 -24.86 0.11
N ASP A 361 1.28 -26.17 0.14
CA ASP A 361 0.79 -26.89 1.34
C ASP A 361 1.63 -26.61 2.60
N SER A 362 2.91 -26.25 2.42
CA SER A 362 3.87 -26.01 3.50
C SER A 362 4.13 -24.53 3.80
N ILE A 363 3.77 -23.60 2.91
CA ILE A 363 4.11 -22.17 3.04
C ILE A 363 2.84 -21.34 3.19
N GLN A 364 2.62 -20.91 4.43
CA GLN A 364 1.50 -20.10 4.84
C GLN A 364 1.99 -18.71 5.19
N LEU A 365 1.31 -17.70 4.67
CA LEU A 365 1.65 -16.31 4.86
C LEU A 365 0.48 -15.59 5.52
N VAL A 366 0.82 -14.82 6.52
CA VAL A 366 -0.10 -13.96 7.24
C VAL A 366 -0.04 -12.56 6.64
N ASP A 367 -1.19 -11.93 6.44
CA ASP A 367 -1.28 -10.56 5.92
C ASP A 367 -0.52 -10.40 4.58
N PRO A 368 -1.09 -10.95 3.49
CA PRO A 368 -0.43 -10.97 2.19
C PRO A 368 -0.23 -9.56 1.64
N THR A 369 0.93 -9.35 1.01
CA THR A 369 1.17 -8.17 0.16
C THR A 369 0.56 -8.39 -1.22
N ALA A 370 0.47 -7.35 -2.05
CA ALA A 370 -0.11 -7.50 -3.40
C ALA A 370 0.64 -8.56 -4.24
N GLU A 371 1.96 -8.68 -4.07
CA GLU A 371 2.77 -9.72 -4.72
C GLU A 371 2.47 -11.13 -4.17
N ASP A 372 2.27 -11.25 -2.86
CA ASP A 372 1.88 -12.52 -2.22
C ASP A 372 0.48 -12.98 -2.67
N GLU A 373 -0.46 -12.05 -2.85
CA GLU A 373 -1.81 -12.35 -3.38
C GLU A 373 -1.74 -12.81 -4.84
N GLU A 374 -0.90 -12.19 -5.67
CA GLU A 374 -0.76 -12.54 -7.09
C GLU A 374 -0.09 -13.91 -7.30
N GLN A 375 0.88 -14.27 -6.46
CA GLN A 375 1.56 -15.58 -6.53
C GLN A 375 0.87 -16.67 -5.70
N GLY A 376 -0.05 -16.30 -4.81
CA GLY A 376 -0.75 -17.20 -3.92
C GLY A 376 -1.68 -18.16 -4.66
N SER A 377 -1.81 -19.38 -4.12
CA SER A 377 -2.71 -20.41 -4.62
C SER A 377 -4.14 -20.28 -4.06
N GLY A 378 -4.34 -19.41 -3.07
CA GLY A 378 -5.64 -19.14 -2.46
C GLY A 378 -5.52 -18.30 -1.19
N GLU A 379 -6.59 -17.58 -0.88
CA GLU A 379 -6.71 -16.72 0.30
C GLU A 379 -7.83 -17.23 1.21
N VAL A 380 -7.62 -17.11 2.51
CA VAL A 380 -8.64 -17.33 3.54
C VAL A 380 -8.65 -16.16 4.50
N THR A 381 -9.84 -15.62 4.72
CA THR A 381 -10.06 -14.60 5.74
C THR A 381 -10.86 -15.22 6.88
N VAL A 382 -10.26 -15.26 8.07
CA VAL A 382 -10.92 -15.71 9.30
C VAL A 382 -11.40 -14.48 10.07
N VAL A 383 -12.68 -14.44 10.41
CA VAL A 383 -13.27 -13.35 11.19
C VAL A 383 -13.62 -13.86 12.58
N LEU A 384 -13.00 -13.27 13.59
CA LEU A 384 -13.24 -13.58 14.99
C LEU A 384 -13.88 -12.39 15.69
N LEU A 385 -14.69 -12.68 16.70
CA LEU A 385 -15.28 -11.69 17.61
C LEU A 385 -14.29 -11.33 18.74
N GLU A 386 -14.64 -10.31 19.52
CA GLU A 386 -13.79 -9.82 20.63
C GLU A 386 -13.57 -10.84 21.76
N ASP A 387 -14.47 -11.80 21.92
CA ASP A 387 -14.38 -12.94 22.83
C ASP A 387 -13.51 -14.09 22.27
N GLY A 388 -13.04 -13.97 21.02
CA GLY A 388 -12.30 -15.01 20.32
C GLY A 388 -13.17 -16.08 19.67
N SER A 389 -14.51 -15.92 19.68
CA SER A 389 -15.45 -16.79 18.98
C SER A 389 -15.37 -16.60 17.47
N LEU A 390 -15.52 -17.69 16.72
CA LEU A 390 -15.52 -17.67 15.26
C LEU A 390 -16.84 -17.09 14.73
N CYS A 391 -16.76 -16.01 13.94
CA CYS A 391 -17.91 -15.39 13.29
C CYS A 391 -18.14 -15.99 11.91
N THR A 392 -17.13 -15.92 11.04
CA THR A 392 -17.23 -16.43 9.67
C THR A 392 -15.83 -16.71 9.10
N ILE A 393 -15.78 -17.66 8.17
CA ILE A 393 -14.58 -17.96 7.38
C ILE A 393 -14.95 -17.67 5.92
N HIS A 394 -14.20 -16.78 5.30
CA HIS A 394 -14.37 -16.43 3.91
C HIS A 394 -13.22 -16.99 3.08
N LYS A 395 -13.56 -17.91 2.17
CA LYS A 395 -12.63 -18.50 1.20
C LYS A 395 -13.24 -18.34 -0.20
N PRO A 396 -12.86 -17.29 -0.95
CA PRO A 396 -13.45 -17.00 -2.27
C PRO A 396 -12.99 -17.97 -3.37
N GLY A 397 -12.01 -18.83 -3.11
CA GLY A 397 -11.52 -19.82 -4.06
C GLY A 397 -10.17 -20.41 -3.66
N GLY A 398 -9.47 -21.04 -4.61
CA GLY A 398 -8.09 -21.53 -4.43
C GLY A 398 -7.98 -22.95 -3.88
N HIS A 399 -6.75 -23.32 -3.52
CA HIS A 399 -6.38 -24.68 -3.11
C HIS A 399 -7.16 -25.21 -1.89
N SER A 400 -7.21 -26.54 -1.72
CA SER A 400 -7.80 -27.16 -0.53
C SER A 400 -6.93 -26.87 0.70
N ILE A 401 -7.55 -26.78 1.88
CA ILE A 401 -6.87 -26.41 3.12
C ILE A 401 -7.12 -27.54 4.12
N ALA A 402 -6.03 -28.09 4.64
CA ALA A 402 -6.08 -29.09 5.70
C ALA A 402 -6.65 -28.49 7.00
N SER A 403 -7.37 -29.31 7.77
CA SER A 403 -7.97 -28.87 9.04
C SER A 403 -6.92 -28.31 10.00
N ASP A 404 -5.78 -28.98 10.13
CA ASP A 404 -4.69 -28.57 11.03
C ASP A 404 -4.14 -27.16 10.71
N SER A 405 -4.07 -26.82 9.41
CA SER A 405 -3.67 -25.50 8.94
C SER A 405 -4.71 -24.44 9.31
N LEU A 406 -6.00 -24.79 9.23
CA LEU A 406 -7.08 -23.89 9.59
C LEU A 406 -7.10 -23.58 11.09
N ASP A 407 -6.85 -24.60 11.94
CA ASP A 407 -6.75 -24.41 13.39
C ASP A 407 -5.59 -23.47 13.74
N THR A 408 -4.45 -23.62 13.05
CA THR A 408 -3.31 -22.71 13.18
C THR A 408 -3.68 -21.27 12.79
N PHE A 409 -4.48 -21.08 11.74
CA PHE A 409 -4.96 -19.75 11.34
C PHE A 409 -5.90 -19.14 12.38
N ILE A 410 -6.79 -19.94 12.97
CA ILE A 410 -7.70 -19.49 14.02
C ILE A 410 -6.90 -19.03 15.25
N ASP A 411 -5.88 -19.79 15.66
CA ASP A 411 -5.04 -19.43 16.80
C ASP A 411 -4.22 -18.15 16.56
N LEU A 412 -3.70 -17.97 15.35
CA LEU A 412 -3.01 -16.74 14.95
C LEU A 412 -3.97 -15.55 14.90
N ALA A 413 -5.18 -15.74 14.36
CA ALA A 413 -6.21 -14.72 14.32
C ALA A 413 -6.61 -14.30 15.74
N ARG A 414 -6.74 -15.25 16.69
CA ARG A 414 -7.10 -14.95 18.09
C ARG A 414 -6.09 -14.01 18.75
N LYS A 415 -4.79 -14.21 18.49
CA LYS A 415 -3.74 -13.29 18.96
C LYS A 415 -3.86 -11.90 18.34
N ARG A 416 -4.26 -11.80 17.06
CA ARG A 416 -4.41 -10.53 16.37
C ARG A 416 -5.62 -9.72 16.84
N VAL A 417 -6.74 -10.38 17.19
CA VAL A 417 -7.96 -9.69 17.67
C VAL A 417 -7.63 -8.71 18.79
N THR A 418 -6.88 -9.15 19.80
CA THR A 418 -6.50 -8.31 20.94
C THR A 418 -5.67 -7.10 20.51
N LEU A 419 -4.71 -7.30 19.60
CA LEU A 419 -3.85 -6.22 19.09
C LEU A 419 -4.66 -5.18 18.31
N VAL A 420 -5.54 -5.62 17.41
CA VAL A 420 -6.37 -4.72 16.59
C VAL A 420 -7.35 -3.94 17.44
N ASN A 421 -8.05 -4.61 18.36
CA ASN A 421 -9.00 -3.94 19.26
C ASN A 421 -8.30 -2.91 20.14
N SER A 422 -7.11 -3.22 20.66
CA SER A 422 -6.32 -2.25 21.43
C SER A 422 -5.92 -1.03 20.59
N ALA A 423 -5.56 -1.23 19.32
CA ALA A 423 -5.20 -0.14 18.40
C ALA A 423 -6.40 0.75 18.06
N ILE A 424 -7.60 0.16 17.83
CA ILE A 424 -8.83 0.93 17.60
C ILE A 424 -9.19 1.74 18.84
N CYS A 425 -9.17 1.13 20.03
CA CYS A 425 -9.45 1.84 21.28
C CYS A 425 -8.48 3.00 21.52
N LYS A 426 -7.19 2.81 21.23
CA LYS A 426 -6.19 3.88 21.32
C LYS A 426 -6.49 5.03 20.37
N ALA A 427 -6.80 4.74 19.10
CA ALA A 427 -7.12 5.76 18.11
C ALA A 427 -8.42 6.54 18.46
N LEU A 428 -9.42 5.86 19.03
CA LEU A 428 -10.64 6.50 19.52
C LEU A 428 -10.37 7.41 20.73
N ALA A 429 -9.48 7.00 21.64
CA ALA A 429 -9.08 7.81 22.78
C ALA A 429 -8.30 9.07 22.34
N GLU A 430 -7.38 8.93 21.39
CA GLU A 430 -6.66 10.05 20.79
C GLU A 430 -7.61 11.04 20.10
N ARG A 431 -8.64 10.55 19.41
CA ARG A 431 -9.67 11.40 18.79
C ARG A 431 -10.48 12.18 19.83
N LYS A 432 -10.89 11.54 20.93
CA LYS A 432 -11.61 12.17 22.04
C LYS A 432 -10.77 13.22 22.77
N ALA A 433 -9.46 13.04 22.83
CA ALA A 433 -8.55 14.03 23.40
C ALA A 433 -8.35 15.25 22.48
N ALA A 434 -8.59 15.08 21.17
CA ALA A 434 -8.44 16.14 20.17
C ALA A 434 -9.75 16.90 19.83
N SER A 435 -10.92 16.36 20.22
CA SER A 435 -12.23 17.06 20.21
C SER A 435 -12.41 17.86 21.50
#